data_AF-A0A3C1MW49-F1
#
_entry.id   AF-A0A3C1MW49-F1
#
_cell.length_a   1.000
_cell.length_b   1.000
_cell.length_c   1.000
_cell.angle_alpha   90.00
_cell.angle_beta   90.00
_cell.angle_gamma   90.00
#
_symmetry.space_group_name_H-M   'P 1'
#
loop_
_entity.id
_entity.type
_entity.pdbx_description
1 polymer ?
#
loop_
_entity_poly.entity_id
_entity_poly.type
_entity_poly.pdbx_seq_one_letter_code
_entity_poly.pdbx_strand_id
1 'polypeptide(L)'
;MSYRKTGIFHDYSNRKDLGRFKVTKLEIDKYVFKVPMLRNVTLTGPYFHDGEVGTLAEAVDQMAYLQLNRKLKDEEIRNILSFLTTLAGEDKPLHR
;
A
#
# COMPACT_ATOMS: atom_id res chain seq x y z
N MET A 1 2.95 -4.02 15.78
CA MET A 1 2.97 -3.52 14.38
C MET A 1 3.44 -4.66 13.48
N SER A 2 2.80 -4.87 12.33
CA SER A 2 3.10 -5.99 11.42
C SER A 2 4.04 -5.57 10.29
N TYR A 3 4.87 -6.50 9.82
CA TYR A 3 5.77 -6.34 8.68
C TYR A 3 5.50 -7.44 7.68
N ARG A 4 5.48 -7.12 6.39
CA ARG A 4 5.22 -8.07 5.30
C ARG A 4 6.15 -7.82 4.14
N LYS A 5 6.53 -8.91 3.46
CA LYS A 5 7.25 -8.84 2.20
C LYS A 5 6.33 -8.27 1.13
N THR A 6 6.80 -7.29 0.37
CA THR A 6 6.09 -6.81 -0.81
C THR A 6 6.34 -7.75 -1.98
N GLY A 7 5.27 -8.13 -2.68
CA GLY A 7 5.36 -9.03 -3.83
C GLY A 7 5.55 -10.49 -3.44
N ILE A 8 4.60 -11.04 -2.69
CA ILE A 8 4.61 -12.47 -2.31
C ILE A 8 4.45 -13.37 -3.55
N PHE A 9 3.60 -12.95 -4.50
CA PHE A 9 3.33 -13.71 -5.72
C PHE A 9 3.98 -13.10 -6.97
N HIS A 10 3.97 -11.78 -7.07
CA HIS A 10 4.61 -11.05 -8.17
C HIS A 10 5.50 -9.96 -7.61
N ASP A 11 6.67 -9.79 -8.21
CA ASP A 11 7.64 -8.81 -7.75
C ASP A 11 7.17 -7.37 -8.00
N TYR A 12 7.40 -6.51 -7.03
CA TYR A 12 7.21 -5.07 -7.21
C TYR A 12 8.32 -4.47 -8.08
N SER A 13 7.99 -3.48 -8.90
CA SER A 13 8.90 -2.84 -9.86
C SER A 13 10.14 -2.26 -9.19
N ASN A 14 9.97 -1.57 -8.07
CA ASN A 14 11.07 -0.98 -7.33
C ASN A 14 11.81 -2.02 -6.48
N ARG A 15 13.00 -2.40 -6.96
CA ARG A 15 13.94 -3.30 -6.27
C ARG A 15 15.13 -2.57 -5.67
N LYS A 16 15.16 -1.23 -5.76
CA LYS A 16 16.23 -0.39 -5.19
C LYS A 16 16.02 -0.19 -3.70
N ASP A 17 14.78 -0.08 -3.25
CA ASP A 17 14.47 -0.03 -1.83
C ASP A 17 14.42 -1.43 -1.21
N LEU A 18 15.44 -1.76 -0.40
CA LEU A 18 15.52 -3.03 0.31
C LEU A 18 14.62 -3.10 1.57
N GLY A 19 13.93 -2.02 1.94
CA GLY A 19 13.00 -1.99 3.07
C GLY A 19 13.69 -2.23 4.41
N ARG A 20 13.09 -3.09 5.24
CA ARG A 20 13.53 -3.39 6.61
C ARG A 20 14.97 -3.89 6.70
N PHE A 21 15.48 -4.55 5.66
CA PHE A 21 16.90 -4.93 5.57
C PHE A 21 17.87 -3.77 5.83
N LYS A 22 17.53 -2.55 5.41
CA LYS A 22 18.39 -1.37 5.63
C LYS A 22 18.69 -1.14 7.11
N VAL A 23 17.78 -1.55 8.00
CA VAL A 23 17.90 -1.47 9.45
C VAL A 23 18.46 -2.76 10.05
N THR A 24 17.87 -3.92 9.72
CA THR A 24 18.20 -5.20 10.41
C THR A 24 19.42 -5.90 9.85
N LYS A 25 19.81 -5.63 8.60
CA LYS A 25 20.86 -6.32 7.84
C LYS A 25 20.64 -7.84 7.66
N LEU A 26 19.44 -8.34 7.95
CA LEU A 26 19.08 -9.74 7.75
C LEU A 26 18.51 -9.96 6.36
N GLU A 27 19.10 -10.83 5.56
CA GLU A 27 18.69 -11.11 4.18
C GLU A 27 17.19 -11.45 4.03
N ILE A 28 16.62 -12.12 5.03
CA ILE A 28 15.19 -12.45 5.09
C ILE A 28 14.26 -11.22 5.14
N ASP A 29 14.78 -10.06 5.54
CA ASP A 29 14.04 -8.80 5.63
C ASP A 29 14.13 -7.94 4.36
N LYS A 30 14.76 -8.43 3.28
CA LYS A 30 14.79 -7.72 2.00
C LYS A 30 13.37 -7.61 1.43
N TYR A 31 13.01 -6.39 1.04
CA TYR A 31 11.69 -6.01 0.53
C TYR A 31 10.55 -6.23 1.53
N VAL A 32 10.88 -6.33 2.82
CA VAL A 32 9.90 -6.35 3.91
C VAL A 32 9.65 -4.93 4.37
N PHE A 33 8.39 -4.53 4.39
CA PHE A 33 7.97 -3.20 4.81
C PHE A 33 6.97 -3.30 5.95
N LYS A 34 6.89 -2.23 6.74
CA LYS A 34 5.82 -2.08 7.74
C LYS A 34 4.49 -1.93 6.99
N VAL A 35 3.47 -2.68 7.40
CA VAL A 35 2.13 -2.51 6.84
C VAL A 35 1.58 -1.15 7.30
N PRO A 36 1.26 -0.21 6.37
CA PRO A 36 0.76 1.10 6.74
C PRO A 36 -0.68 1.02 7.28
N MET A 37 -1.05 2.01 8.09
CA MET A 37 -2.45 2.21 8.46
C MET A 37 -3.20 2.83 7.29
N LEU A 38 -4.46 2.45 7.06
CA LEU A 38 -5.26 2.93 5.93
C LEU A 38 -6.22 4.10 6.29
N ARG A 39 -6.14 4.65 7.50
CA ARG A 39 -6.88 5.87 7.86
C ARG A 39 -6.40 7.02 6.97
N ASN A 40 -7.34 7.77 6.39
CA ASN A 40 -7.08 8.87 5.45
C ASN A 40 -6.31 8.46 4.18
N VAL A 41 -6.35 7.18 3.79
CA VAL A 41 -5.63 6.70 2.59
C VAL A 41 -6.11 7.39 1.30
N THR A 42 -7.38 7.81 1.26
CA THR A 42 -7.93 8.56 0.11
C THR A 42 -7.31 9.95 -0.07
N LEU A 43 -6.61 10.49 0.94
CA LEU A 43 -6.04 11.84 0.96
C LEU A 43 -4.51 11.87 0.93
N THR A 44 -3.86 10.71 0.84
CA THR A 44 -2.40 10.56 1.08
C THR A 44 -1.67 9.94 -0.10
N GLY A 45 -2.21 10.11 -1.31
CA GLY A 45 -1.47 9.80 -2.52
C GLY A 45 -0.22 10.70 -2.67
N PRO A 46 0.76 10.29 -3.49
CA PRO A 46 0.83 9.02 -4.22
C PRO A 46 1.18 7.83 -3.31
N TYR A 47 0.95 6.61 -3.80
CA TYR A 47 0.90 5.38 -2.99
C TYR A 47 2.19 4.55 -3.06
N PHE A 48 2.28 3.55 -2.16
CA PHE A 48 3.46 2.72 -1.89
C PHE A 48 4.62 3.49 -1.23
N HIS A 49 5.75 2.80 -1.04
CA HIS A 49 6.90 3.29 -0.26
C HIS A 49 7.78 4.27 -1.03
N ASP A 50 7.62 4.32 -2.35
CA ASP A 50 8.36 5.18 -3.28
C ASP A 50 7.47 6.23 -3.95
N GLY A 51 6.15 6.19 -3.74
CA GLY A 51 5.22 7.16 -4.31
C GLY A 51 5.05 7.03 -5.82
N GLU A 52 5.36 5.88 -6.42
CA GLU A 52 5.28 5.72 -7.89
C GLU A 52 3.85 5.53 -8.40
N VAL A 53 2.89 5.15 -7.54
CA VAL A 53 1.52 4.85 -7.96
C VAL A 53 0.59 6.03 -7.69
N GLY A 54 0.03 6.60 -8.76
CA GLY A 54 -0.69 7.87 -8.69
C GLY A 54 -2.12 7.80 -8.15
N THR A 55 -2.79 6.64 -8.24
CA THR A 55 -4.21 6.53 -7.86
C THR A 55 -4.47 5.39 -6.89
N LEU A 56 -5.48 5.56 -6.04
CA LEU A 56 -5.83 4.54 -5.04
C LEU A 56 -6.42 3.29 -5.70
N ALA A 57 -7.14 3.47 -6.82
CA ALA A 57 -7.67 2.38 -7.62
C ALA A 57 -6.54 1.46 -8.12
N GLU A 58 -5.51 2.05 -8.72
CA GLU A 58 -4.34 1.33 -9.19
C GLU A 58 -3.58 0.69 -8.03
N ALA A 59 -3.42 1.40 -6.90
CA ALA A 59 -2.78 0.83 -5.73
C ALA A 59 -3.52 -0.41 -5.20
N VAL A 60 -4.85 -0.40 -5.17
CA VAL A 60 -5.67 -1.55 -4.76
C VAL A 60 -5.49 -2.73 -5.71
N ASP A 61 -5.56 -2.51 -7.02
CA ASP A 61 -5.42 -3.57 -8.02
C ASP A 61 -4.00 -4.16 -8.02
N GLN A 62 -2.97 -3.31 -7.97
CA GLN A 62 -1.59 -3.77 -7.81
C GLN A 62 -1.40 -4.57 -6.52
N MET A 63 -2.02 -4.18 -5.40
CA MET A 63 -1.91 -4.96 -4.16
C MET A 63 -2.50 -6.35 -4.29
N ALA A 64 -3.67 -6.48 -4.92
CA ALA A 64 -4.30 -7.77 -5.16
C ALA A 64 -3.43 -8.65 -6.06
N TYR A 65 -2.83 -8.07 -7.10
CA TYR A 65 -1.93 -8.78 -7.98
C TYR A 65 -0.67 -9.24 -7.22
N LEU A 66 0.09 -8.31 -6.67
CA LEU A 66 1.39 -8.56 -6.02
C LEU A 66 1.28 -9.52 -4.81
N GLN A 67 0.20 -9.41 -4.03
CA GLN A 67 0.09 -10.07 -2.72
C GLN A 67 -0.83 -11.30 -2.74
N LEU A 68 -1.76 -11.39 -3.68
CA LEU A 68 -2.76 -12.46 -3.71
C LEU A 68 -2.82 -13.20 -5.05
N ASN A 69 -2.02 -12.80 -6.05
CA ASN A 69 -2.10 -13.31 -7.43
C ASN A 69 -3.52 -13.20 -8.02
N ARG A 70 -4.18 -12.05 -7.78
CA ARG A 70 -5.54 -11.81 -8.25
C ARG A 70 -5.61 -10.54 -9.06
N LYS A 71 -6.32 -10.62 -10.19
CA LYS A 71 -6.82 -9.45 -10.91
C LYS A 71 -8.24 -9.16 -10.42
N LEU A 72 -8.48 -7.96 -9.92
CA LEU A 72 -9.80 -7.59 -9.44
C LEU A 72 -10.70 -7.18 -10.61
N LYS A 73 -12.01 -7.38 -10.43
CA LYS A 73 -13.01 -6.76 -11.31
C LYS A 73 -13.20 -5.29 -10.90
N ASP A 74 -13.60 -4.45 -11.84
CA ASP A 74 -13.84 -3.02 -11.57
C ASP A 74 -14.84 -2.79 -10.43
N GLU A 75 -15.84 -3.66 -10.28
CA GLU A 75 -16.81 -3.59 -9.19
C GLU A 75 -16.17 -3.87 -7.82
N GLU A 76 -15.27 -4.85 -7.73
CA GLU A 76 -14.53 -5.13 -6.49
C GLU A 76 -13.66 -3.94 -6.10
N ILE A 77 -12.98 -3.33 -7.08
CA ILE A 77 -12.18 -2.10 -6.86
C ILE A 77 -13.09 -0.99 -6.35
N ARG A 78 -14.23 -0.72 -7.00
CA ARG A 78 -15.18 0.32 -6.55
C ARG A 78 -15.69 0.09 -5.14
N ASN A 79 -16.01 -1.15 -4.78
CA ASN A 79 -16.49 -1.51 -3.44
C ASN A 79 -15.39 -1.30 -2.39
N ILE A 80 -14.16 -1.68 -2.68
CA ILE A 80 -13.00 -1.43 -1.81
C ILE A 80 -12.77 0.07 -1.65
N LEU A 81 -12.77 0.85 -2.74
CA LEU A 81 -12.60 2.31 -2.68
C LEU A 81 -13.70 2.99 -1.86
N SER A 82 -14.95 2.53 -2.01
CA SER A 82 -16.08 3.01 -1.22
C SER A 82 -15.86 2.77 0.27
N PHE A 83 -15.41 1.56 0.64
CA PHE A 83 -15.03 1.26 2.01
C PHE A 83 -13.87 2.13 2.51
N LEU A 84 -12.78 2.26 1.73
CA LEU A 84 -11.62 3.07 2.11
C LEU A 84 -11.96 4.56 2.30
N THR A 85 -12.96 5.05 1.58
CA THR A 85 -13.50 6.41 1.76
C THR A 85 -14.10 6.61 3.15
N THR A 86 -14.72 5.58 3.73
CA THR A 86 -15.23 5.64 5.12
C THR A 86 -14.13 5.74 6.18
N LEU A 87 -12.87 5.48 5.81
CA LEU A 87 -11.72 5.60 6.70
C LEU A 87 -11.13 7.02 6.76
N ALA A 88 -11.63 7.93 5.93
CA ALA A 88 -11.31 9.35 6.05
C ALA A 88 -11.96 9.91 7.32
N GLY A 89 -11.16 10.55 8.17
CA GLY A 89 -11.70 11.31 9.30
C GLY A 89 -12.45 12.54 8.82
N GLU A 90 -13.30 13.09 9.69
CA GLU A 90 -13.74 14.48 9.52
C GLU A 90 -12.49 15.37 9.57
N ASP A 91 -12.21 16.09 8.50
CA ASP A 91 -11.28 17.22 8.54
C ASP A 91 -11.87 18.25 9.52
N LYS A 92 -11.59 18.10 10.82
CA LYS A 92 -11.59 19.26 11.69
C LYS A 92 -10.33 20.01 11.32
N PRO A 93 -10.42 21.20 10.68
CA PRO A 93 -9.24 22.00 10.47
C PRO A 93 -8.64 22.22 11.85
N LEU A 94 -7.36 21.87 12.01
CA LEU A 94 -6.58 22.31 13.15
C LEU A 94 -6.66 23.84 13.11
N HIS A 95 -7.46 24.43 14.01
CA HIS A 95 -7.35 25.84 14.29
C HIS A 95 -5.88 26.10 14.61
N ARG A 96 -5.27 26.95 13.76
CA ARG A 96 -3.93 27.49 13.97
C ARG A 96 -3.89 28.30 15.25
#